data_AF-A0A953Y370-F1
#
_entry.id   AF-A0A953Y370-F1
#
_cell.length_a   1.000
_cell.length_b   1.000
_cell.length_c   1.000
_cell.angle_alpha   90.00
_cell.angle_beta   90.00
_cell.angle_gamma   90.00
#
_symmetry.space_group_name_H-M   'P 1'
#
loop_
_entity.id
_entity.type
_entity.pdbx_description
1 polymer ?
#
loop_
_entity_poly.entity_id
_entity_poly.type
_entity_poly.pdbx_seq_one_letter_code
_entity_poly.pdbx_strand_id
1 'polypeptide(L)'
;MSIEVSCNDCEMSYRLPDRYAGKRCRCRECGTRIRVPGTDAAAKPKAKKAKAQAAARPAQRTTRRLNSQEQDILNDRRVLRTSEDAQDAISESIHQLSPMTLSGTLDLESSLPSAPSSRPRSRRRPKTEEPKRPLGPSKARRKTPKKKPAKARGTAESAEAPAQGKAKDKTKAKKAKDKAKAEAEARDKSPKAKAKKSKQTAAKVKAAPAKADAKPARGKRAALRGKGLDALSRRPKGRARGDDDVEAEAPSGRDPVRMAAIIAGTLCLMVGLVLGMAIQGIDWGPSPEAEAKETLKSKLAFVDGSIGNGKWEVAATELRALQELLEGVDLPDERAEVRQALTDVDALAAAAGLSDPYARLDAIKGFVTHTNPQIRRGVVTLLRPLAVETDEVELLAQMCKDPDADVAAIAQQGLIAIGGPSSIPYLHEAVKTSVNGSKLGDVALERALEIDAPEIVPVLITALEVRKSAPGPVLRAILEHLYQIGDPSCVEAAKPFTSHDDASVREAAEKIVADLG
;
A
#
# COMPACT_ATOMS: atom_id res chain seq x y z
N MET A 1 37.52 7.95 -30.32
CA MET A 1 36.99 7.09 -31.40
C MET A 1 35.60 6.62 -30.99
N SER A 2 34.81 6.11 -31.92
CA SER A 2 33.49 5.53 -31.63
C SER A 2 33.54 4.04 -31.89
N ILE A 3 33.03 3.24 -30.95
CA ILE A 3 32.95 1.78 -31.04
C ILE A 3 31.55 1.45 -31.57
N GLU A 4 31.49 0.67 -32.65
CA GLU A 4 30.23 0.14 -33.17
C GLU A 4 29.89 -1.17 -32.45
N VAL A 5 28.66 -1.24 -31.90
CA VAL A 5 28.15 -2.42 -31.17
C VAL A 5 26.77 -2.77 -31.72
N SER A 6 26.58 -4.03 -32.12
CA SER A 6 25.29 -4.58 -32.51
C SER A 6 24.62 -5.28 -31.32
N CYS A 7 23.30 -5.14 -31.22
CA CYS A 7 22.50 -5.90 -30.25
C CYS A 7 22.25 -7.32 -30.77
N ASN A 8 22.45 -8.35 -29.94
CA ASN A 8 22.20 -9.74 -30.35
C ASN A 8 20.71 -10.05 -30.55
N ASP A 9 19.82 -9.36 -29.85
CA ASP A 9 18.38 -9.70 -29.89
C ASP A 9 17.61 -8.96 -31.00
N CYS A 10 17.94 -7.69 -31.25
CA CYS A 10 17.21 -6.84 -32.20
C CYS A 10 18.06 -6.37 -33.38
N GLU A 11 19.31 -6.83 -33.49
CA GLU A 11 20.27 -6.59 -34.58
C GLU A 11 20.64 -5.12 -34.88
N MET A 12 20.05 -4.15 -34.17
CA MET A 12 20.36 -2.74 -34.31
C MET A 12 21.80 -2.41 -33.88
N SER A 13 22.46 -1.59 -34.68
CA SER A 13 23.83 -1.15 -34.45
C SER A 13 23.89 0.26 -33.83
N TYR A 14 24.78 0.45 -32.86
CA TYR A 14 24.96 1.70 -32.14
C TYR A 14 26.42 2.14 -32.15
N ARG A 15 26.64 3.45 -32.28
CA ARG A 15 27.95 4.08 -32.09
C ARG A 15 28.06 4.60 -30.66
N LEU A 16 28.91 3.96 -29.86
CA LEU A 16 29.16 4.31 -28.47
C LEU A 16 30.54 5.00 -28.32
N PRO A 17 30.67 6.03 -27.46
CA PRO A 17 31.98 6.62 -27.16
C PRO A 17 32.91 5.63 -26.44
N ASP A 18 34.23 5.77 -26.64
CA ASP A 18 35.27 4.89 -26.04
C ASP A 18 35.18 4.71 -24.51
N ARG A 19 34.58 5.66 -23.77
CA ARG A 19 34.35 5.54 -22.32
C ARG A 19 33.48 4.35 -21.90
N TYR A 20 32.79 3.73 -22.86
CA TYR A 20 31.97 2.54 -22.68
C TYR A 20 32.69 1.23 -23.04
N ALA A 21 33.91 1.27 -23.58
CA ALA A 21 34.70 0.08 -23.88
C ALA A 21 34.80 -0.87 -22.68
N GLY A 22 34.46 -2.15 -22.87
CA GLY A 22 34.46 -3.18 -21.82
C GLY A 22 33.34 -3.09 -20.78
N LYS A 23 32.46 -2.07 -20.84
CA LYS A 23 31.29 -1.94 -19.94
C LYS A 23 30.06 -2.62 -20.52
N ARG A 24 29.04 -2.83 -19.68
CA ARG A 24 27.71 -3.30 -20.09
C ARG A 24 26.80 -2.09 -20.31
N CYS A 25 26.10 -2.04 -21.43
CA CYS A 25 25.10 -1.02 -21.76
C CYS A 25 23.75 -1.70 -22.06
N ARG A 26 22.64 -0.97 -21.95
CA ARG A 26 21.31 -1.47 -22.37
C ARG A 26 21.03 -1.04 -23.79
N CYS A 27 20.48 -1.94 -24.60
CA CYS A 27 19.97 -1.65 -25.93
C CYS A 27 18.86 -0.61 -25.86
N ARG A 28 18.82 0.35 -26.80
CA ARG A 28 17.81 1.42 -26.79
C ARG A 28 16.44 0.92 -27.27
N GLU A 29 16.41 -0.08 -28.15
CA GLU A 29 15.16 -0.63 -28.68
C GLU A 29 14.55 -1.70 -27.75
N CYS A 30 15.32 -2.72 -27.37
CA CYS A 30 14.80 -3.87 -26.62
C CYS A 30 15.18 -3.91 -25.13
N GLY A 31 16.07 -3.03 -24.66
CA GLY A 31 16.51 -2.99 -23.26
C GLY A 31 17.53 -4.08 -22.85
N THR A 32 17.86 -5.04 -23.72
CA THR A 32 18.82 -6.11 -23.44
C THR A 32 20.20 -5.57 -23.06
N ARG A 33 20.87 -6.23 -22.11
CA ARG A 33 22.23 -5.87 -21.68
C ARG A 33 23.28 -6.39 -22.68
N ILE A 34 23.91 -5.49 -23.40
CA ILE A 34 24.99 -5.78 -24.37
C ILE A 34 26.34 -5.47 -23.73
N ARG A 35 27.38 -6.26 -24.05
CA ARG A 35 28.76 -6.01 -23.61
C ARG A 35 29.53 -5.31 -24.72
N VAL A 36 30.02 -4.09 -24.46
CA VAL A 36 30.82 -3.34 -25.43
C VAL A 36 32.21 -3.98 -25.52
N PRO A 37 32.73 -4.28 -26.73
CA PRO A 37 34.09 -4.78 -26.92
C PRO A 37 35.10 -3.85 -26.23
N GLY A 38 36.07 -4.43 -25.53
CA GLY A 38 37.19 -3.66 -25.00
C GLY A 38 38.10 -3.24 -26.15
N THR A 39 38.68 -2.04 -26.09
CA THR A 39 39.80 -1.71 -26.97
C THR A 39 41.04 -2.42 -26.42
N ASP A 40 41.68 -3.27 -27.24
CA ASP A 40 42.81 -4.12 -26.83
C ASP A 40 44.04 -3.33 -26.33
N ALA A 41 44.04 -2.00 -26.44
CA ALA A 41 45.10 -1.10 -25.99
C ALA A 41 45.12 -0.84 -24.46
N ALA A 42 44.13 -1.27 -23.68
CA ALA A 42 44.00 -0.89 -22.25
C ALA A 42 44.22 -2.02 -21.23
N ALA A 43 44.67 -3.21 -21.64
CA ALA A 43 44.88 -4.35 -20.74
C ALA A 43 46.31 -4.37 -20.13
N LYS A 44 46.64 -3.39 -19.27
CA LYS A 44 47.66 -3.60 -18.21
C LYS A 44 46.95 -4.03 -16.93
N PRO A 45 47.12 -5.27 -16.44
CA PRO A 45 46.44 -5.74 -15.24
C PRO A 45 46.99 -4.97 -14.02
N LYS A 46 46.18 -4.08 -13.44
CA LYS A 46 46.47 -3.54 -12.10
C LYS A 46 46.26 -4.65 -11.09
N ALA A 47 47.37 -5.31 -10.76
CA ALA A 47 47.46 -6.35 -9.76
C ALA A 47 46.95 -5.87 -8.39
N LYS A 48 46.19 -6.76 -7.75
CA LYS A 48 45.65 -6.72 -6.39
C LYS A 48 46.69 -6.20 -5.38
N LYS A 49 46.57 -4.95 -4.93
CA LYS A 49 47.15 -4.44 -3.67
C LYS A 49 46.13 -3.57 -2.94
N ALA A 50 45.06 -4.20 -2.43
CA ALA A 50 44.10 -3.52 -1.55
C ALA A 50 43.50 -4.42 -0.45
N LYS A 51 44.10 -5.59 -0.17
CA LYS A 51 43.59 -6.52 0.86
C LYS A 51 44.49 -6.68 2.11
N ALA A 52 45.59 -5.93 2.23
CA ALA A 52 46.53 -6.10 3.34
C ALA A 52 46.50 -5.00 4.42
N GLN A 53 45.77 -3.88 4.23
CA GLN A 53 45.74 -2.77 5.22
C GLN A 53 44.51 -2.75 6.13
N ALA A 54 43.58 -3.70 6.00
CA ALA A 54 42.42 -3.82 6.90
C ALA A 54 42.71 -4.63 8.18
N ALA A 55 43.90 -5.24 8.30
CA ALA A 55 44.23 -6.15 9.42
C ALA A 55 44.91 -5.47 10.63
N ALA A 56 45.13 -4.15 10.60
CA ALA A 56 45.93 -3.44 11.64
C ALA A 56 45.19 -2.30 12.36
N ARG A 57 43.85 -2.22 12.30
CA ARG A 57 43.11 -1.32 13.21
C ARG A 57 42.71 -2.10 14.48
N PRO A 58 43.16 -1.71 15.67
CA PRO A 58 42.71 -2.31 16.92
C PRO A 58 41.20 -2.08 17.06
N ALA A 59 40.46 -3.16 17.24
CA ALA A 59 39.03 -3.14 17.45
C ALA A 59 38.69 -2.42 18.75
N GLN A 60 38.39 -1.12 18.66
CA GLN A 60 37.61 -0.44 19.71
C GLN A 60 36.20 -1.02 19.66
N ARG A 61 36.02 -2.08 20.44
CA ARG A 61 34.77 -2.80 20.64
C ARG A 61 33.83 -1.92 21.46
N THR A 62 33.16 -0.98 20.81
CA THR A 62 32.02 -0.30 21.39
C THR A 62 30.89 -1.32 21.51
N THR A 63 30.74 -1.91 22.69
CA THR A 63 29.54 -2.66 23.06
C THR A 63 28.39 -1.67 23.23
N ARG A 64 27.95 -1.05 22.13
CA ARG A 64 26.64 -0.42 22.08
C ARG A 64 25.65 -1.58 22.11
N ARG A 65 24.96 -1.76 23.24
CA ARG A 65 23.78 -2.63 23.31
C ARG A 65 22.83 -2.14 22.20
N LEU A 66 22.74 -2.91 21.12
CA LEU A 66 21.70 -2.75 20.12
C LEU A 66 20.37 -2.84 20.88
N ASN A 67 19.46 -1.90 20.61
CA ASN A 67 18.12 -2.02 21.16
C ASN A 67 17.42 -3.25 20.53
N SER A 68 16.36 -3.75 21.16
CA SER A 68 15.67 -4.96 20.66
C SER A 68 15.18 -4.79 19.22
N GLN A 69 14.80 -3.56 18.84
CA GLN A 69 14.34 -3.23 17.49
C GLN A 69 15.44 -3.38 16.43
N GLU A 70 16.68 -3.00 16.72
CA GLU A 70 17.82 -3.20 15.82
C GLU A 70 18.18 -4.69 15.69
N GLN A 71 17.96 -5.50 16.74
CA GLN A 71 18.11 -6.96 16.67
C GLN A 71 17.03 -7.61 15.79
N ASP A 72 15.78 -7.15 15.88
CA ASP A 72 14.69 -7.65 15.04
C ASP A 72 14.94 -7.32 13.56
N ILE A 73 15.38 -6.11 13.23
CA ILE A 73 15.74 -5.70 11.85
C ILE A 73 16.88 -6.58 11.29
N LEU A 74 17.87 -6.93 12.12
CA LEU A 74 18.97 -7.79 11.71
C LEU A 74 18.53 -9.25 11.52
N ASN A 75 17.55 -9.72 12.29
CA ASN A 75 16.96 -11.05 12.12
C ASN A 75 16.11 -11.11 10.84
N ASP A 76 15.27 -10.10 10.59
CA ASP A 76 14.46 -10.01 9.36
C ASP A 76 15.35 -9.99 8.11
N ARG A 77 16.44 -9.21 8.13
CA ARG A 77 17.44 -9.21 7.04
C ARG A 77 18.12 -10.56 6.85
N ARG A 78 18.27 -11.36 7.91
CA ARG A 78 18.86 -12.70 7.81
C ARG A 78 17.87 -13.68 7.19
N VAL A 79 16.58 -13.59 7.55
CA VAL A 79 15.50 -14.41 6.98
C VAL A 79 15.34 -14.13 5.48
N LEU A 80 15.36 -12.86 5.07
CA LEU A 80 15.25 -12.48 3.66
C LEU A 80 16.41 -13.01 2.81
N ARG A 81 17.65 -12.95 3.31
CA ARG A 81 18.79 -13.55 2.60
C ARG A 81 18.66 -15.05 2.47
N THR A 82 18.23 -15.74 3.52
CA THR A 82 18.04 -17.19 3.43
C THR A 82 16.91 -17.59 2.47
N SER A 83 15.88 -16.75 2.28
CA SER A 83 14.86 -16.99 1.27
C SER A 83 15.34 -16.71 -0.16
N GLU A 84 16.16 -15.68 -0.37
CA GLU A 84 16.78 -15.40 -1.68
C GLU A 84 17.74 -16.54 -2.08
N ASP A 85 18.61 -16.96 -1.16
CA ASP A 85 19.53 -18.09 -1.38
C ASP A 85 18.76 -19.41 -1.67
N ALA A 86 17.58 -19.60 -1.06
CA ALA A 86 16.72 -20.75 -1.34
C ALA A 86 16.02 -20.67 -2.71
N GLN A 87 15.61 -19.48 -3.15
CA GLN A 87 15.02 -19.27 -4.47
C GLN A 87 16.06 -19.45 -5.59
N ASP A 88 17.29 -19.01 -5.37
CA ASP A 88 18.40 -19.21 -6.30
C ASP A 88 18.75 -20.71 -6.41
N ALA A 89 18.77 -21.44 -5.29
CA ALA A 89 18.97 -22.89 -5.30
C ALA A 89 17.85 -23.65 -6.04
N ILE A 90 16.59 -23.24 -5.90
CA ILE A 90 15.46 -23.83 -6.63
C ILE A 90 15.58 -23.52 -8.13
N SER A 91 15.95 -22.29 -8.50
CA SER A 91 16.13 -21.88 -9.89
C SER A 91 17.30 -22.63 -10.57
N GLU A 92 18.42 -22.82 -9.88
CA GLU A 92 19.52 -23.66 -10.38
C GLU A 92 19.09 -25.13 -10.55
N SER A 93 18.24 -25.65 -9.66
CA SER A 93 17.70 -27.01 -9.75
C SER A 93 16.78 -27.20 -10.96
N ILE A 94 15.97 -26.19 -11.30
CA ILE A 94 15.07 -26.21 -12.46
C ILE A 94 15.87 -26.18 -13.77
N HIS A 95 16.96 -25.42 -13.83
CA HIS A 95 17.82 -25.39 -15.02
C HIS A 95 18.65 -26.66 -15.23
N GLN A 96 18.86 -27.48 -14.21
CA GLN A 96 19.54 -28.77 -14.34
C GLN A 96 18.63 -29.90 -14.84
N LEU A 97 17.31 -29.72 -14.85
CA LEU A 97 16.34 -30.78 -15.15
C LEU A 97 15.75 -30.76 -16.57
N SER A 98 16.35 -30.08 -17.55
CA SER A 98 15.97 -30.26 -18.97
C SER A 98 17.06 -29.83 -19.95
N PRO A 99 17.21 -30.49 -21.14
CA PRO A 99 16.23 -31.37 -21.79
C PRO A 99 16.74 -32.79 -22.06
N MET A 100 15.95 -33.81 -21.66
CA MET A 100 15.93 -35.07 -22.40
C MET A 100 14.82 -34.96 -23.45
N THR A 101 15.24 -34.92 -24.71
CA THR A 101 14.38 -34.92 -25.89
C THR A 101 13.65 -36.25 -26.02
N LEU A 102 12.34 -36.24 -25.78
CA LEU A 102 11.42 -37.28 -26.26
C LEU A 102 10.99 -36.91 -27.69
N SER A 103 11.78 -37.37 -28.65
CA SER A 103 11.36 -37.43 -30.06
C SER A 103 10.33 -38.54 -30.20
N GLY A 104 9.05 -38.20 -30.09
CA GLY A 104 7.93 -39.03 -30.49
C GLY A 104 7.15 -38.32 -31.58
N THR A 105 7.39 -38.69 -32.84
CA THR A 105 6.57 -38.30 -33.99
C THR A 105 5.22 -38.98 -33.85
N LEU A 106 4.18 -38.21 -33.52
CA LEU A 106 2.79 -38.62 -33.75
C LEU A 106 2.31 -37.90 -35.01
N ASP A 107 2.27 -38.66 -36.09
CA ASP A 107 1.48 -38.33 -37.28
C ASP A 107 0.01 -38.28 -36.89
N LEU A 108 -0.56 -37.07 -36.82
CA LEU A 108 -2.00 -36.87 -36.83
C LEU A 108 -2.39 -36.37 -38.21
N GLU A 109 -2.94 -37.31 -39.00
CA GLU A 109 -3.53 -37.05 -40.31
C GLU A 109 -4.60 -35.96 -40.26
N SER A 110 -4.51 -35.08 -41.25
CA SER A 110 -5.47 -34.04 -41.55
C SER A 110 -6.77 -34.63 -42.09
N SER A 111 -7.88 -34.38 -41.41
CA SER A 111 -9.22 -34.53 -41.98
C SER A 111 -10.07 -33.30 -41.66
N LEU A 112 -9.98 -32.28 -42.52
CA LEU A 112 -10.94 -31.17 -42.57
C LEU A 112 -12.01 -31.48 -43.64
N PRO A 113 -13.31 -31.54 -43.30
CA PRO A 113 -14.37 -31.55 -44.29
C PRO A 113 -14.63 -30.12 -44.81
N SER A 114 -14.57 -29.99 -46.13
CA SER A 114 -14.94 -28.81 -46.92
C SER A 114 -16.42 -28.45 -46.72
N ALA A 115 -16.70 -27.26 -46.21
CA ALA A 115 -18.06 -26.72 -46.12
C ALA A 115 -18.43 -25.85 -47.35
N PRO A 116 -19.68 -25.93 -47.85
CA PRO A 116 -20.10 -25.26 -49.08
C PRO A 116 -20.41 -23.77 -48.89
N SER A 117 -19.87 -22.99 -49.83
CA SER A 117 -20.21 -21.59 -50.11
C SER A 117 -21.70 -21.44 -50.41
N SER A 118 -22.42 -20.70 -49.56
CA SER A 118 -23.71 -20.10 -49.92
C SER A 118 -23.79 -18.65 -49.43
N ARG A 119 -23.90 -17.74 -50.41
CA ARG A 119 -24.12 -16.30 -50.22
C ARG A 119 -25.51 -16.04 -49.61
N PRO A 120 -25.64 -15.11 -48.64
CA PRO A 120 -26.90 -14.44 -48.38
C PRO A 120 -26.94 -13.05 -49.03
N ARG A 121 -28.11 -12.77 -49.58
CA ARG A 121 -28.53 -11.55 -50.26
C ARG A 121 -28.49 -10.31 -49.35
N SER A 122 -28.23 -9.19 -50.02
CA SER A 122 -28.39 -7.81 -49.55
C SER A 122 -29.69 -7.57 -48.77
N ARG A 123 -29.56 -7.05 -47.54
CA ARG A 123 -30.64 -6.39 -46.81
C ARG A 123 -30.24 -4.95 -46.45
N ARG A 124 -30.91 -4.05 -47.14
CA ARG A 124 -31.38 -2.70 -46.76
C ARG A 124 -30.70 -2.02 -45.55
N ARG A 125 -30.00 -0.93 -45.85
CA ARG A 125 -29.68 0.18 -44.95
C ARG A 125 -30.97 0.80 -44.36
N PRO A 126 -31.08 1.01 -43.04
CA PRO A 126 -31.95 2.03 -42.48
C PRO A 126 -31.29 3.41 -42.57
N LYS A 127 -32.11 4.41 -42.89
CA LYS A 127 -31.78 5.84 -43.02
C LYS A 127 -31.40 6.42 -41.67
N THR A 128 -30.24 7.08 -41.60
CA THR A 128 -29.91 8.02 -40.53
C THR A 128 -30.57 9.35 -40.84
N GLU A 129 -31.49 9.80 -39.99
CA GLU A 129 -32.04 11.15 -40.03
C GLU A 129 -31.03 12.14 -39.45
N GLU A 130 -30.72 13.16 -40.24
CA GLU A 130 -29.80 14.24 -39.97
C GLU A 130 -30.60 15.43 -39.38
N PRO A 131 -30.30 15.94 -38.17
CA PRO A 131 -30.94 17.15 -37.68
C PRO A 131 -30.34 18.39 -38.35
N LYS A 132 -31.20 19.07 -39.10
CA LYS A 132 -30.97 20.34 -39.81
C LYS A 132 -30.44 21.43 -38.88
N ARG A 133 -29.30 22.03 -39.25
CA ARG A 133 -28.86 23.35 -38.78
C ARG A 133 -29.80 24.44 -39.31
N PRO A 134 -30.22 25.43 -38.49
CA PRO A 134 -30.78 26.67 -39.02
C PRO A 134 -29.66 27.62 -39.44
N LEU A 135 -29.70 28.02 -40.72
CA LEU A 135 -28.95 29.12 -41.30
C LEU A 135 -29.74 30.42 -41.18
N GLY A 136 -29.04 31.48 -40.74
CA GLY A 136 -29.30 32.87 -41.14
C GLY A 136 -29.29 33.90 -39.99
N PRO A 137 -29.14 35.21 -40.26
CA PRO A 137 -28.53 35.85 -41.42
C PRO A 137 -27.51 36.97 -41.08
N SER A 138 -26.48 37.04 -41.94
CA SER A 138 -25.77 38.21 -42.50
C SER A 138 -25.83 39.62 -41.88
N LYS A 139 -24.62 40.21 -41.82
CA LYS A 139 -24.23 41.61 -42.14
C LYS A 139 -24.65 42.73 -41.17
N ALA A 140 -23.67 43.23 -40.41
CA ALA A 140 -23.58 44.67 -40.14
C ALA A 140 -22.11 45.12 -40.03
N ARG A 141 -21.85 46.26 -40.65
CA ARG A 141 -20.58 46.84 -41.06
C ARG A 141 -20.34 48.09 -40.19
N ARG A 142 -19.24 48.18 -39.44
CA ARG A 142 -18.78 49.44 -38.79
C ARG A 142 -17.27 49.34 -38.53
N LYS A 143 -16.43 49.86 -39.44
CA LYS A 143 -15.82 51.21 -39.44
C LYS A 143 -15.02 51.52 -38.16
N THR A 144 -13.70 51.40 -38.30
CA THR A 144 -12.65 52.08 -37.50
C THR A 144 -12.80 53.60 -37.55
N PRO A 145 -12.21 54.33 -36.58
CA PRO A 145 -11.09 55.18 -37.01
C PRO A 145 -9.89 55.23 -36.05
N LYS A 146 -8.72 55.42 -36.67
CA LYS A 146 -7.46 55.92 -36.09
C LYS A 146 -7.62 57.31 -35.47
N LYS A 147 -6.90 57.60 -34.37
CA LYS A 147 -5.99 58.77 -34.24
C LYS A 147 -5.20 58.74 -32.90
N LYS A 148 -3.86 58.78 -33.00
CA LYS A 148 -2.92 59.29 -31.98
C LYS A 148 -2.92 60.86 -32.01
N PRO A 149 -1.98 61.57 -31.35
CA PRO A 149 -1.69 61.71 -29.91
C PRO A 149 -1.67 63.22 -29.49
N ALA A 150 -1.61 63.54 -28.19
CA ALA A 150 -1.12 64.86 -27.76
C ALA A 150 -0.61 64.88 -26.31
N LYS A 151 0.51 65.59 -26.14
CA LYS A 151 1.21 66.00 -24.91
C LYS A 151 0.46 67.10 -24.15
N ALA A 152 0.62 67.14 -22.83
CA ALA A 152 0.84 68.31 -21.96
C ALA A 152 1.08 67.74 -20.54
N ARG A 153 2.21 67.92 -19.83
CA ARG A 153 3.00 69.09 -19.43
C ARG A 153 2.25 70.02 -18.46
N GLY A 154 2.78 70.12 -17.23
CA GLY A 154 2.46 71.12 -16.21
C GLY A 154 2.42 70.48 -14.82
N THR A 155 3.48 70.55 -13.99
CA THR A 155 3.82 71.66 -13.05
C THR A 155 2.74 71.84 -11.98
N ALA A 156 3.00 72.09 -10.70
CA ALA A 156 4.18 72.19 -9.84
C ALA A 156 3.61 72.45 -8.43
N GLU A 157 4.49 72.46 -7.42
CA GLU A 157 4.29 73.17 -6.14
C GLU A 157 3.22 72.62 -5.18
N SER A 158 3.35 72.71 -3.86
CA SER A 158 4.42 73.03 -2.92
C SER A 158 3.74 73.00 -1.56
N ALA A 159 4.44 72.49 -0.54
CA ALA A 159 4.21 72.81 0.88
C ALA A 159 2.81 72.42 1.42
N GLU A 160 2.48 72.31 2.70
CA GLU A 160 3.03 72.83 3.93
C GLU A 160 2.46 71.93 5.05
N ALA A 161 3.27 71.54 6.02
CA ALA A 161 2.79 71.25 7.38
C ALA A 161 2.49 72.60 8.08
N PRO A 162 1.96 72.72 9.34
CA PRO A 162 1.69 71.71 10.36
C PRO A 162 0.38 71.96 11.16
N ALA A 163 0.25 71.22 12.28
CA ALA A 163 -0.33 71.63 13.56
C ALA A 163 -1.75 71.13 13.96
N GLN A 164 -1.71 70.28 15.00
CA GLN A 164 -2.47 70.33 16.25
C GLN A 164 -4.01 70.27 16.22
N GLY A 165 -4.55 69.22 16.87
CA GLY A 165 -5.94 69.20 17.32
C GLY A 165 -6.27 67.97 18.14
N LYS A 166 -6.08 68.04 19.47
CA LYS A 166 -6.63 67.09 20.43
C LYS A 166 -8.17 67.22 20.45
N ALA A 167 -8.91 66.14 20.29
CA ALA A 167 -10.14 65.92 21.05
C ALA A 167 -10.63 64.46 20.93
N LYS A 168 -11.11 63.98 22.08
CA LYS A 168 -11.74 62.69 22.36
C LYS A 168 -12.91 62.42 21.41
N ASP A 169 -13.10 61.18 20.97
CA ASP A 169 -14.42 60.57 21.24
C ASP A 169 -14.41 59.04 21.26
N LYS A 170 -15.12 58.53 22.27
CA LYS A 170 -15.40 57.12 22.51
C LYS A 170 -16.59 56.76 21.63
N THR A 171 -16.50 55.75 20.75
CA THR A 171 -17.59 54.80 20.41
C THR A 171 -17.29 54.01 19.13
N LYS A 172 -16.96 52.72 19.26
CA LYS A 172 -17.48 51.58 18.45
C LYS A 172 -16.64 50.32 18.68
N ALA A 173 -16.73 49.79 19.89
CA ALA A 173 -16.49 48.38 20.16
C ALA A 173 -17.84 47.72 20.46
N LYS A 174 -18.68 47.55 19.42
CA LYS A 174 -19.95 46.82 19.52
C LYS A 174 -20.42 46.32 18.15
N LYS A 175 -19.62 45.44 17.54
CA LYS A 175 -20.07 44.60 16.41
C LYS A 175 -19.14 43.39 16.23
N ALA A 176 -19.01 42.57 17.28
CA ALA A 176 -18.29 41.29 17.20
C ALA A 176 -18.79 40.24 18.21
N LYS A 177 -20.04 40.36 18.71
CA LYS A 177 -20.57 39.46 19.75
C LYS A 177 -21.85 38.70 19.37
N ASP A 178 -22.38 38.87 18.16
CA ASP A 178 -23.66 38.27 17.76
C ASP A 178 -23.57 37.21 16.64
N LYS A 179 -22.37 36.67 16.35
CA LYS A 179 -22.20 35.56 15.38
C LYS A 179 -21.76 34.23 16.01
N ALA A 180 -21.61 34.17 17.34
CA ALA A 180 -21.16 32.96 18.04
C ALA A 180 -22.26 32.25 18.87
N LYS A 181 -23.54 32.60 18.67
CA LYS A 181 -24.67 32.05 19.45
C LYS A 181 -25.70 31.28 18.61
N ALA A 182 -25.39 30.95 17.35
CA ALA A 182 -26.33 30.28 16.44
C ALA A 182 -25.92 28.86 16.01
N GLU A 183 -24.77 28.34 16.45
CA GLU A 183 -24.29 26.99 16.05
C GLU A 183 -24.18 25.98 17.20
N ALA A 184 -24.73 26.29 18.38
CA ALA A 184 -24.67 25.42 19.56
C ALA A 184 -25.99 24.69 19.90
N GLU A 185 -27.00 24.70 19.03
CA GLU A 185 -28.35 24.21 19.36
C GLU A 185 -28.91 23.16 18.38
N ALA A 186 -28.04 22.29 17.83
CA ALA A 186 -28.48 21.20 16.94
C ALA A 186 -27.78 19.84 17.18
N ARG A 187 -27.39 19.52 18.42
CA ARG A 187 -26.96 18.17 18.81
C ARG A 187 -27.31 17.86 20.27
N ASP A 188 -28.59 17.64 20.58
CA ASP A 188 -28.94 16.85 21.77
C ASP A 188 -30.38 16.33 21.71
N LYS A 189 -30.60 15.16 21.08
CA LYS A 189 -31.75 14.28 21.37
C LYS A 189 -31.36 12.82 21.14
N SER A 190 -30.95 12.14 22.20
CA SER A 190 -31.22 10.70 22.36
C SER A 190 -31.51 10.36 23.83
N PRO A 191 -32.52 9.51 24.11
CA PRO A 191 -33.09 9.40 25.44
C PRO A 191 -32.32 8.44 26.37
N LYS A 192 -32.09 8.90 27.60
CA LYS A 192 -31.66 8.10 28.75
C LYS A 192 -32.79 7.18 29.24
N ALA A 193 -32.50 5.89 29.39
CA ALA A 193 -33.25 5.00 30.26
C ALA A 193 -32.33 4.40 31.35
N LYS A 194 -32.59 4.84 32.59
CA LYS A 194 -32.50 4.13 33.87
C LYS A 194 -31.14 3.58 34.35
N ALA A 195 -30.56 4.35 35.28
CA ALA A 195 -29.63 3.88 36.29
C ALA A 195 -30.37 3.18 37.47
N LYS A 196 -29.82 2.06 37.94
CA LYS A 196 -29.98 1.58 39.32
C LYS A 196 -28.64 1.05 39.85
N LYS A 197 -28.06 1.85 40.77
CA LYS A 197 -27.49 1.46 42.07
C LYS A 197 -26.59 0.21 42.12
N SER A 198 -25.30 0.41 42.35
CA SER A 198 -24.58 -0.26 43.43
C SER A 198 -23.38 0.57 43.89
N LYS A 199 -23.19 0.55 45.20
CA LYS A 199 -22.31 1.36 46.06
C LYS A 199 -21.47 0.35 46.84
N GLN A 200 -20.31 0.77 47.37
CA GLN A 200 -19.36 0.04 48.24
C GLN A 200 -18.27 -0.71 47.44
N THR A 201 -16.98 -0.66 47.76
CA THR A 201 -16.23 -0.17 48.94
C THR A 201 -14.77 -0.01 48.54
N ALA A 202 -14.15 1.12 48.91
CA ALA A 202 -12.71 1.33 48.83
C ALA A 202 -12.06 0.90 50.15
N ALA A 203 -11.18 -0.11 50.11
CA ALA A 203 -10.35 -0.53 51.22
C ALA A 203 -8.86 -0.31 50.89
N LYS A 204 -8.37 0.82 51.38
CA LYS A 204 -7.03 1.13 51.89
C LYS A 204 -6.12 -0.08 52.13
N VAL A 205 -5.04 -0.22 51.36
CA VAL A 205 -3.88 -1.04 51.74
C VAL A 205 -2.63 -0.16 51.76
N LYS A 206 -2.02 -0.11 52.94
CA LYS A 206 -0.80 0.60 53.30
C LYS A 206 0.42 -0.11 52.72
N ALA A 207 1.38 0.67 52.24
CA ALA A 207 2.74 0.25 51.95
C ALA A 207 3.59 0.20 53.24
N ALA A 208 4.40 -0.85 53.39
CA ALA A 208 5.65 -0.86 54.14
C ALA A 208 6.55 -2.02 53.65
N PRO A 209 7.88 -1.93 53.78
CA PRO A 209 8.84 -2.62 52.92
C PRO A 209 9.46 -3.86 53.57
N ALA A 210 9.91 -4.83 52.75
CA ALA A 210 10.80 -5.90 53.19
C ALA A 210 11.89 -6.18 52.14
N LYS A 211 13.14 -5.98 52.57
CA LYS A 211 14.36 -6.52 51.98
C LYS A 211 14.38 -8.04 52.19
N ALA A 212 14.82 -8.81 51.20
CA ALA A 212 15.56 -10.05 51.42
C ALA A 212 16.23 -10.52 50.11
N ASP A 213 17.54 -10.68 50.20
CA ASP A 213 18.43 -11.34 49.26
C ASP A 213 18.00 -12.77 48.94
N ALA A 214 18.00 -13.16 47.66
CA ALA A 214 18.21 -14.56 47.26
C ALA A 214 18.66 -14.67 45.80
N LYS A 215 19.93 -15.01 45.66
CA LYS A 215 20.67 -15.34 44.43
C LYS A 215 20.35 -16.79 44.02
N PRO A 216 19.97 -17.11 42.77
CA PRO A 216 20.01 -18.51 42.34
C PRO A 216 21.31 -18.84 41.60
N ALA A 217 21.86 -19.97 42.01
CA ALA A 217 23.14 -20.52 41.59
C ALA A 217 23.14 -21.06 40.16
N ARG A 218 24.29 -20.90 39.51
CA ARG A 218 24.69 -21.57 38.27
C ARG A 218 24.79 -23.08 38.50
N GLY A 219 23.93 -23.86 37.84
CA GLY A 219 24.03 -25.31 37.71
C GLY A 219 24.56 -25.72 36.34
N LYS A 220 25.74 -26.36 36.34
CA LYS A 220 26.44 -26.93 35.18
C LYS A 220 25.61 -28.04 34.54
N ARG A 221 25.50 -28.07 33.20
CA ARG A 221 25.18 -29.30 32.44
C ARG A 221 26.30 -29.59 31.46
N ALA A 222 27.06 -30.62 31.80
CA ALA A 222 28.06 -31.24 30.96
C ALA A 222 27.41 -32.29 30.05
N ALA A 223 28.03 -32.42 28.87
CA ALA A 223 28.08 -33.52 27.93
C ALA A 223 27.35 -34.82 28.28
N LEU A 224 26.55 -35.33 27.33
CA LEU A 224 26.56 -36.75 26.96
C LEU A 224 26.27 -36.88 25.46
N ARG A 225 27.22 -37.52 24.77
CA ARG A 225 27.18 -37.98 23.38
C ARG A 225 26.34 -39.26 23.27
N GLY A 226 25.61 -39.39 22.16
CA GLY A 226 25.72 -40.54 21.25
C GLY A 226 24.87 -41.79 21.53
N LYS A 227 24.32 -42.32 20.42
CA LYS A 227 23.56 -43.57 20.15
C LYS A 227 22.10 -43.21 19.81
N GLY A 228 21.60 -43.36 18.58
CA GLY A 228 21.80 -44.45 17.62
C GLY A 228 20.57 -45.34 17.70
N LEU A 229 19.55 -45.07 16.88
CA LEU A 229 18.36 -45.91 16.72
C LEU A 229 17.90 -45.87 15.26
N ASP A 230 18.60 -46.67 14.46
CA ASP A 230 17.99 -47.43 13.38
C ASP A 230 17.19 -48.59 13.98
N ALA A 231 16.20 -49.06 13.23
CA ALA A 231 15.30 -50.19 13.49
C ALA A 231 13.99 -49.83 14.22
N LEU A 232 12.90 -49.76 13.45
CA LEU A 232 11.77 -50.70 13.56
C LEU A 232 10.82 -50.50 12.37
N SER A 233 11.24 -51.04 11.22
CA SER A 233 10.31 -51.52 10.18
C SER A 233 9.77 -52.88 10.64
N ARG A 234 8.51 -52.94 11.07
CA ARG A 234 7.75 -54.20 11.14
C ARG A 234 6.30 -53.96 10.73
N ARG A 235 6.01 -54.31 9.47
CA ARG A 235 4.69 -54.69 8.97
C ARG A 235 4.14 -55.87 9.77
N PRO A 236 2.83 -55.93 10.07
CA PRO A 236 2.13 -57.19 10.21
C PRO A 236 1.48 -57.58 8.89
N LYS A 237 1.94 -58.69 8.31
CA LYS A 237 1.22 -59.48 7.31
C LYS A 237 0.20 -60.37 8.04
N GLY A 238 -1.02 -60.38 7.51
CA GLY A 238 -1.85 -61.58 7.41
C GLY A 238 -2.81 -61.86 8.57
N ARG A 239 -4.11 -61.88 8.26
CA ARG A 239 -4.91 -63.11 8.24
C ARG A 239 -6.24 -62.86 7.53
N ALA A 240 -6.41 -63.54 6.41
CA ALA A 240 -7.71 -63.83 5.84
C ALA A 240 -8.44 -64.80 6.78
N ARG A 241 -9.67 -64.43 7.16
CA ARG A 241 -10.77 -65.27 7.63
C ARG A 241 -11.97 -64.65 6.92
N GLY A 242 -12.56 -65.32 5.95
CA GLY A 242 -13.36 -66.51 6.18
C GLY A 242 -14.80 -66.03 6.08
N ASP A 243 -15.34 -66.12 4.86
CA ASP A 243 -16.75 -65.92 4.56
C ASP A 243 -17.53 -67.03 5.28
N ASP A 244 -18.24 -66.66 6.34
CA ASP A 244 -19.28 -67.49 6.95
C ASP A 244 -20.62 -66.86 6.58
N ASP A 245 -21.27 -67.47 5.59
CA ASP A 245 -22.68 -67.26 5.26
C ASP A 245 -23.54 -67.65 6.48
N VAL A 246 -23.92 -66.66 7.29
CA VAL A 246 -24.92 -66.83 8.34
C VAL A 246 -26.29 -66.64 7.70
N GLU A 247 -26.93 -67.75 7.37
CA GLU A 247 -28.36 -67.83 7.07
C GLU A 247 -29.15 -67.12 8.20
N ALA A 248 -29.82 -66.04 7.83
CA ALA A 248 -30.71 -65.30 8.71
C ALA A 248 -31.98 -66.12 8.95
N GLU A 249 -31.96 -66.95 9.99
CA GLU A 249 -33.19 -67.53 10.53
C GLU A 249 -34.08 -66.41 11.08
N ALA A 250 -35.28 -66.29 10.50
CA ALA A 250 -36.32 -65.40 10.97
C ALA A 250 -36.75 -65.79 12.39
N PRO A 251 -36.69 -64.87 13.39
CA PRO A 251 -37.14 -65.15 14.74
C PRO A 251 -38.67 -65.21 14.77
N SER A 252 -39.22 -66.40 14.50
CA SER A 252 -40.63 -66.70 14.78
C SER A 252 -40.83 -66.76 16.29
N GLY A 253 -41.76 -65.96 16.81
CA GLY A 253 -42.21 -66.04 18.20
C GLY A 253 -41.59 -65.05 19.20
N ARG A 254 -41.40 -63.78 18.84
CA ARG A 254 -41.22 -62.72 19.85
C ARG A 254 -42.54 -61.99 20.09
N ASP A 255 -43.05 -62.12 21.31
CA ASP A 255 -44.24 -61.40 21.78
C ASP A 255 -44.12 -59.89 21.49
N PRO A 256 -45.04 -59.30 20.72
CA PRO A 256 -44.97 -57.88 20.33
C PRO A 256 -45.00 -56.95 21.55
N VAL A 257 -45.59 -57.43 22.66
CA VAL A 257 -45.66 -56.71 23.94
C VAL A 257 -44.28 -56.54 24.56
N ARG A 258 -43.39 -57.55 24.48
CA ARG A 258 -42.03 -57.45 25.03
C ARG A 258 -41.14 -56.52 24.20
N MET A 259 -41.30 -56.51 22.88
CA MET A 259 -40.56 -55.58 22.01
C MET A 259 -41.03 -54.13 22.22
N ALA A 260 -42.34 -53.90 22.36
CA ALA A 260 -42.87 -52.58 22.67
C ALA A 260 -42.37 -52.05 24.03
N ALA A 261 -42.27 -52.91 25.05
CA ALA A 261 -41.74 -52.54 26.36
C ALA A 261 -40.25 -52.17 26.33
N ILE A 262 -39.44 -52.90 25.54
CA ILE A 262 -38.01 -52.59 25.37
C ILE A 262 -37.83 -51.26 24.64
N ILE A 263 -38.59 -51.01 23.57
CA ILE A 263 -38.54 -49.75 22.81
C ILE A 263 -39.02 -48.57 23.66
N ALA A 264 -40.09 -48.75 24.44
CA ALA A 264 -40.57 -47.71 25.35
C ALA A 264 -39.56 -47.42 26.46
N GLY A 265 -38.90 -48.45 27.01
CA GLY A 265 -37.86 -48.31 28.02
C GLY A 265 -36.62 -47.56 27.51
N THR A 266 -36.16 -47.85 26.28
CA THR A 266 -35.03 -47.13 25.69
C THR A 266 -35.37 -45.69 25.34
N LEU A 267 -36.58 -45.42 24.81
CA LEU A 267 -37.04 -44.05 24.58
C LEU A 267 -37.15 -43.26 25.88
N CYS A 268 -37.66 -43.86 26.96
CA CYS A 268 -37.78 -43.20 28.25
C CYS A 268 -36.41 -42.91 28.88
N LEU A 269 -35.43 -43.82 28.75
CA LEU A 269 -34.06 -43.58 29.17
C LEU A 269 -33.39 -42.46 28.37
N MET A 270 -33.57 -42.42 27.05
CA MET A 270 -33.01 -41.36 26.21
C MET A 270 -33.63 -39.99 26.54
N VAL A 271 -34.94 -39.93 26.75
CA VAL A 271 -35.64 -38.70 27.18
C VAL A 271 -35.18 -38.28 28.58
N GLY A 272 -35.03 -39.21 29.52
CA GLY A 272 -34.52 -38.95 30.86
C GLY A 272 -33.06 -38.48 30.88
N LEU A 273 -32.21 -38.97 29.97
CA LEU A 273 -30.82 -38.55 29.83
C LEU A 273 -30.72 -37.13 29.25
N VAL A 274 -31.54 -36.81 28.25
CA VAL A 274 -31.63 -35.46 27.67
C VAL A 274 -32.18 -34.45 28.69
N LEU A 275 -33.24 -34.79 29.41
CA LEU A 275 -33.80 -33.95 30.49
C LEU A 275 -32.86 -33.85 31.69
N GLY A 276 -32.17 -34.93 32.06
CA GLY A 276 -31.19 -34.96 33.13
C GLY A 276 -29.99 -34.04 32.83
N MET A 277 -29.51 -34.04 31.59
CA MET A 277 -28.46 -33.12 31.14
C MET A 277 -28.93 -31.65 31.12
N ALA A 278 -30.21 -31.40 30.81
CA ALA A 278 -30.80 -30.05 30.90
C ALA A 278 -30.94 -29.55 32.36
N ILE A 279 -31.20 -30.44 33.32
CA ILE A 279 -31.39 -30.08 34.74
C ILE A 279 -30.05 -29.88 35.47
N GLN A 280 -28.98 -30.55 35.05
CA GLN A 280 -27.66 -30.44 35.71
C GLN A 280 -26.91 -29.13 35.42
N GLY A 281 -27.47 -28.21 34.63
CA GLY A 281 -26.80 -26.96 34.28
C GLY A 281 -25.49 -27.21 33.53
N ILE A 282 -25.40 -28.34 32.80
CA ILE A 282 -24.29 -28.59 31.88
C ILE A 282 -24.39 -27.48 30.85
N ASP A 283 -23.40 -26.58 30.87
CA ASP A 283 -23.27 -25.48 29.93
C ASP A 283 -23.09 -26.14 28.56
N TRP A 284 -24.20 -26.30 27.82
CA TRP A 284 -24.17 -26.66 26.42
C TRP A 284 -23.35 -25.55 25.79
N GLY A 285 -22.11 -25.89 25.42
CA GLY A 285 -21.16 -24.92 24.88
C GLY A 285 -21.79 -24.05 23.79
N PRO A 286 -21.15 -22.93 23.42
CA PRO A 286 -21.72 -21.97 22.48
C PRO A 286 -22.37 -22.70 21.30
N SER A 287 -23.61 -22.33 20.98
CA SER A 287 -24.33 -22.90 19.83
C SER A 287 -23.37 -22.95 18.63
N PRO A 288 -23.37 -24.01 17.80
CA PRO A 288 -22.50 -24.11 16.63
C PRO A 288 -22.61 -22.86 15.73
N GLU A 289 -23.76 -22.19 15.72
CA GLU A 289 -23.95 -20.90 15.04
C GLU A 289 -23.14 -19.75 15.66
N ALA A 290 -23.06 -19.70 16.99
CA ALA A 290 -22.28 -18.69 17.70
C ALA A 290 -20.78 -18.89 17.47
N GLU A 291 -20.31 -20.13 17.52
CA GLU A 291 -18.90 -20.48 17.22
C GLU A 291 -18.56 -20.19 15.74
N ALA A 292 -19.48 -20.51 14.81
CA ALA A 292 -19.33 -20.18 13.40
C ALA A 292 -19.26 -18.66 13.16
N LYS A 293 -20.09 -17.87 13.84
CA LYS A 293 -20.08 -16.40 13.75
C LYS A 293 -18.78 -15.79 14.28
N GLU A 294 -18.26 -16.30 15.40
CA GLU A 294 -16.99 -15.84 15.95
C GLU A 294 -15.82 -16.17 15.01
N THR A 295 -15.80 -17.39 14.48
CA THR A 295 -14.81 -17.84 13.49
C THR A 295 -14.87 -17.00 12.22
N LEU A 296 -16.07 -16.74 11.70
CA LEU A 296 -16.31 -15.92 10.52
C LEU A 296 -15.81 -14.48 10.73
N LYS A 297 -16.11 -13.88 11.88
CA LYS A 297 -15.62 -12.53 12.22
C LYS A 297 -14.09 -12.44 12.26
N SER A 298 -13.44 -13.44 12.87
CA SER A 298 -11.98 -13.52 12.92
C SER A 298 -11.37 -13.63 11.52
N LYS A 299 -11.92 -14.52 10.68
CA LYS A 299 -11.41 -14.74 9.32
C LYS A 299 -11.70 -13.56 8.39
N LEU A 300 -12.86 -12.91 8.49
CA LEU A 300 -13.15 -11.70 7.73
C LEU A 300 -12.19 -10.56 8.07
N ALA A 301 -11.84 -10.38 9.35
CA ALA A 301 -10.82 -9.39 9.73
C ALA A 301 -9.44 -9.68 9.10
N PHE A 302 -9.07 -10.95 8.96
CA PHE A 302 -7.85 -11.36 8.26
C PHE A 302 -7.94 -11.10 6.73
N VAL A 303 -9.09 -11.42 6.12
CA VAL A 303 -9.37 -11.14 4.71
C VAL A 303 -9.28 -9.64 4.45
N ASP A 304 -9.93 -8.82 5.26
CA ASP A 304 -9.91 -7.35 5.20
C ASP A 304 -8.47 -6.81 5.24
N GLY A 305 -7.66 -7.33 6.17
CA GLY A 305 -6.23 -6.99 6.22
C GLY A 305 -5.45 -7.41 4.98
N SER A 306 -5.84 -8.51 4.32
CA SER A 306 -5.21 -8.98 3.07
C SER A 306 -5.62 -8.12 1.86
N ILE A 307 -6.91 -7.80 1.75
CA ILE A 307 -7.48 -6.90 0.74
C ILE A 307 -6.81 -5.52 0.81
N GLY A 308 -6.77 -4.91 2.01
CA GLY A 308 -6.16 -3.59 2.21
C GLY A 308 -4.66 -3.53 1.91
N ASN A 309 -3.98 -4.68 1.84
CA ASN A 309 -2.56 -4.78 1.47
C ASN A 309 -2.35 -5.27 0.03
N GLY A 310 -3.41 -5.37 -0.77
CA GLY A 310 -3.35 -5.82 -2.16
C GLY A 310 -3.01 -7.31 -2.33
N LYS A 311 -3.20 -8.14 -1.30
CA LYS A 311 -2.95 -9.59 -1.35
C LYS A 311 -4.20 -10.34 -1.81
N TRP A 312 -4.61 -10.08 -3.05
CA TRP A 312 -5.90 -10.51 -3.61
C TRP A 312 -6.07 -12.03 -3.66
N GLU A 313 -5.04 -12.78 -4.06
CA GLU A 313 -5.10 -14.25 -4.14
C GLU A 313 -5.27 -14.91 -2.76
N VAL A 314 -4.60 -14.36 -1.74
CA VAL A 314 -4.72 -14.83 -0.35
C VAL A 314 -6.13 -14.57 0.17
N ALA A 315 -6.64 -13.36 -0.05
CA ALA A 315 -8.01 -12.98 0.32
C ALA A 315 -9.05 -13.87 -0.37
N ALA A 316 -8.90 -14.13 -1.67
CA ALA A 316 -9.80 -15.00 -2.43
C ALA A 316 -9.80 -16.43 -1.90
N THR A 317 -8.62 -16.97 -1.57
CA THR A 317 -8.48 -18.33 -1.02
C THR A 317 -9.18 -18.47 0.33
N GLU A 318 -9.01 -17.49 1.23
CA GLU A 318 -9.69 -17.49 2.53
C GLU A 318 -11.20 -17.29 2.40
N LEU A 319 -11.66 -16.45 1.47
CA LEU A 319 -13.10 -16.26 1.21
C LEU A 319 -13.75 -17.53 0.66
N ARG A 320 -13.07 -18.29 -0.21
CA ARG A 320 -13.55 -19.61 -0.66
C ARG A 320 -13.63 -20.62 0.49
N ALA A 321 -12.62 -20.65 1.36
CA ALA A 321 -12.64 -21.50 2.55
C ALA A 321 -13.77 -21.12 3.52
N LEU A 322 -14.07 -19.83 3.65
CA LEU A 322 -15.22 -19.34 4.42
C LEU A 322 -16.54 -19.74 3.78
N GLN A 323 -16.65 -19.66 2.45
CA GLN A 323 -17.84 -20.07 1.73
C GLN A 323 -18.15 -21.54 1.96
N GLU A 324 -17.15 -22.42 1.88
CA GLU A 324 -17.28 -23.86 2.14
C GLU A 324 -17.71 -24.13 3.60
N LEU A 325 -17.10 -23.45 4.57
CA LEU A 325 -17.47 -23.58 5.99
C LEU A 325 -18.93 -23.18 6.25
N LEU A 326 -19.44 -22.21 5.49
CA LEU A 326 -20.81 -21.74 5.63
C LEU A 326 -21.86 -22.67 5.01
N GLU A 327 -21.52 -23.60 4.09
CA GLU A 327 -22.51 -24.43 3.39
C GLU A 327 -23.37 -25.29 4.34
N GLY A 328 -22.85 -25.62 5.52
CA GLY A 328 -23.56 -26.39 6.55
C GLY A 328 -24.29 -25.57 7.63
N VAL A 329 -24.17 -24.24 7.64
CA VAL A 329 -24.71 -23.38 8.73
C VAL A 329 -25.81 -22.45 8.21
N ASP A 330 -26.96 -22.39 8.87
CA ASP A 330 -28.13 -21.58 8.42
C ASP A 330 -27.94 -20.07 8.67
N LEU A 331 -27.06 -19.47 7.87
CA LEU A 331 -26.65 -18.06 7.93
C LEU A 331 -26.69 -17.45 6.52
N PRO A 332 -27.88 -17.20 5.95
CA PRO A 332 -28.05 -16.81 4.56
C PRO A 332 -27.46 -15.43 4.24
N ASP A 333 -27.54 -14.49 5.17
CA ASP A 333 -27.04 -13.13 5.00
C ASP A 333 -25.51 -13.10 4.95
N GLU A 334 -24.85 -13.79 5.89
CA GLU A 334 -23.40 -13.93 5.93
C GLU A 334 -22.87 -14.69 4.69
N ARG A 335 -23.59 -15.70 4.20
CA ARG A 335 -23.26 -16.38 2.94
C ARG A 335 -23.33 -15.43 1.75
N ALA A 336 -24.36 -14.57 1.69
CA ALA A 336 -24.49 -13.60 0.61
C ALA A 336 -23.36 -12.56 0.65
N GLU A 337 -23.00 -12.08 1.84
CA GLU A 337 -21.87 -11.15 2.05
C GLU A 337 -20.53 -11.76 1.61
N VAL A 338 -20.24 -13.00 2.03
CA VAL A 338 -19.00 -13.70 1.64
C VAL A 338 -18.94 -13.93 0.12
N ARG A 339 -20.04 -14.30 -0.53
CA ARG A 339 -20.08 -14.45 -2.00
C ARG A 339 -19.86 -13.14 -2.73
N GLN A 340 -20.46 -12.05 -2.25
CA GLN A 340 -20.26 -10.73 -2.85
C GLN A 340 -18.80 -10.30 -2.69
N ALA A 341 -18.25 -10.39 -1.47
CA ALA A 341 -16.86 -10.08 -1.20
C ALA A 341 -15.90 -10.91 -2.07
N LEU A 342 -16.17 -12.20 -2.26
CA LEU A 342 -15.37 -13.07 -3.15
C LEU A 342 -15.43 -12.58 -4.60
N THR A 343 -16.61 -12.18 -5.08
CA THR A 343 -16.79 -11.66 -6.44
C THR A 343 -15.97 -10.38 -6.64
N ASP A 344 -16.02 -9.46 -5.67
CA ASP A 344 -15.27 -8.20 -5.73
C ASP A 344 -13.75 -8.43 -5.66
N VAL A 345 -13.30 -9.35 -4.80
CA VAL A 345 -11.88 -9.72 -4.68
C VAL A 345 -11.37 -10.42 -5.94
N ASP A 346 -12.15 -11.32 -6.53
CA ASP A 346 -11.77 -12.00 -7.78
C ASP A 346 -11.70 -11.01 -8.96
N ALA A 347 -12.59 -10.02 -9.01
CA ALA A 347 -12.53 -8.94 -10.00
C ALA A 347 -11.26 -8.08 -9.84
N LEU A 348 -10.89 -7.73 -8.59
CA LEU A 348 -9.68 -6.96 -8.32
C LEU A 348 -8.40 -7.78 -8.52
N ALA A 349 -8.41 -9.08 -8.21
CA ALA A 349 -7.33 -9.99 -8.53
C ALA A 349 -7.10 -10.09 -10.04
N ALA A 350 -8.19 -10.24 -10.81
CA ALA A 350 -8.14 -10.24 -12.27
C ALA A 350 -7.60 -8.91 -12.81
N ALA A 351 -8.06 -7.78 -12.29
CA ALA A 351 -7.55 -6.47 -12.67
C ALA A 351 -6.05 -6.32 -12.38
N ALA A 352 -5.58 -6.75 -11.20
CA ALA A 352 -4.17 -6.73 -10.83
C ALA A 352 -3.28 -7.55 -11.80
N GLY A 353 -3.82 -8.63 -12.37
CA GLY A 353 -3.15 -9.47 -13.36
C GLY A 353 -3.13 -8.90 -14.79
N LEU A 354 -3.88 -7.84 -15.10
CA LEU A 354 -3.90 -7.25 -16.45
C LEU A 354 -2.57 -6.57 -16.76
N SER A 355 -1.93 -6.90 -17.88
CA SER A 355 -0.66 -6.29 -18.30
C SER A 355 -0.82 -4.86 -18.83
N ASP A 356 -1.97 -4.55 -19.43
CA ASP A 356 -2.26 -3.22 -19.99
C ASP A 356 -2.72 -2.25 -18.89
N PRO A 357 -2.00 -1.12 -18.67
CA PRO A 357 -2.34 -0.17 -17.61
C PRO A 357 -3.72 0.47 -17.80
N TYR A 358 -4.15 0.72 -19.04
CA TYR A 358 -5.47 1.32 -19.30
C TYR A 358 -6.61 0.36 -19.01
N ALA A 359 -6.52 -0.89 -19.50
CA ALA A 359 -7.49 -1.93 -19.14
C ALA A 359 -7.53 -2.17 -17.62
N ARG A 360 -6.37 -2.12 -16.94
CA ARG A 360 -6.30 -2.21 -15.48
C ARG A 360 -7.03 -1.04 -14.82
N LEU A 361 -6.79 0.19 -15.28
CA LEU A 361 -7.45 1.38 -14.77
C LEU A 361 -8.98 1.31 -14.92
N ASP A 362 -9.45 0.96 -16.11
CA ASP A 362 -10.88 0.83 -16.39
C ASP A 362 -11.54 -0.23 -15.49
N ALA A 363 -10.85 -1.35 -15.24
CA ALA A 363 -11.34 -2.41 -14.38
C ALA A 363 -11.47 -1.97 -12.90
N ILE A 364 -10.52 -1.17 -12.39
CA ILE A 364 -10.55 -0.74 -10.98
C ILE A 364 -11.37 0.52 -10.72
N LYS A 365 -11.68 1.31 -11.75
CA LYS A 365 -12.39 2.60 -11.62
C LYS A 365 -13.76 2.47 -10.93
N GLY A 366 -14.49 1.39 -11.20
CA GLY A 366 -15.78 1.11 -10.56
C GLY A 366 -15.70 0.86 -9.05
N PHE A 367 -14.52 0.49 -8.54
CA PHE A 367 -14.32 0.17 -7.12
C PHE A 367 -13.86 1.37 -6.28
N VAL A 368 -13.61 2.54 -6.89
CA VAL A 368 -13.19 3.76 -6.17
C VAL A 368 -14.27 4.24 -5.19
N THR A 369 -15.55 3.99 -5.48
CA THR A 369 -16.68 4.34 -4.61
C THR A 369 -17.29 3.12 -3.92
N HIS A 370 -16.54 2.01 -3.81
CA HIS A 370 -17.03 0.79 -3.19
C HIS A 370 -17.41 1.02 -1.72
N THR A 371 -18.43 0.34 -1.20
CA THR A 371 -18.91 0.54 0.18
C THR A 371 -17.88 0.10 1.22
N ASN A 372 -17.23 -1.05 1.01
CA ASN A 372 -16.16 -1.56 1.87
C ASN A 372 -14.87 -0.72 1.72
N PRO A 373 -14.36 -0.07 2.79
CA PRO A 373 -13.13 0.73 2.76
C PRO A 373 -11.87 -0.10 2.45
N GLN A 374 -11.83 -1.40 2.78
CA GLN A 374 -10.68 -2.24 2.47
C GLN A 374 -10.51 -2.47 0.97
N ILE A 375 -11.62 -2.63 0.25
CA ILE A 375 -11.62 -2.69 -1.22
C ILE A 375 -11.09 -1.37 -1.77
N ARG A 376 -11.61 -0.23 -1.31
CA ARG A 376 -11.11 1.10 -1.74
C ARG A 376 -9.61 1.26 -1.44
N ARG A 377 -9.15 0.85 -0.26
CA ARG A 377 -7.73 0.86 0.11
C ARG A 377 -6.87 0.01 -0.83
N GLY A 378 -7.33 -1.18 -1.18
CA GLY A 378 -6.64 -2.02 -2.15
C GLY A 378 -6.66 -1.43 -3.57
N VAL A 379 -7.73 -0.74 -3.97
CA VAL A 379 -7.77 0.05 -5.22
C VAL A 379 -6.70 1.14 -5.22
N VAL A 380 -6.51 1.88 -4.12
CA VAL A 380 -5.39 2.85 -4.01
C VAL A 380 -4.04 2.17 -4.24
N THR A 381 -3.87 0.96 -3.70
CA THR A 381 -2.62 0.19 -3.85
C THR A 381 -2.37 -0.20 -5.31
N LEU A 382 -3.42 -0.49 -6.07
CA LEU A 382 -3.34 -0.78 -7.51
C LEU A 382 -3.17 0.49 -8.37
N LEU A 383 -3.78 1.61 -7.96
CA LEU A 383 -3.66 2.90 -8.67
C LEU A 383 -2.26 3.50 -8.56
N ARG A 384 -1.60 3.36 -7.41
CA ARG A 384 -0.29 3.98 -7.15
C ARG A 384 0.78 3.71 -8.22
N PRO A 385 1.03 2.48 -8.68
CA PRO A 385 2.00 2.21 -9.74
C PRO A 385 1.53 2.64 -11.14
N LEU A 386 0.22 2.89 -11.33
CA LEU A 386 -0.35 3.30 -12.62
C LEU A 386 -0.33 4.81 -12.81
N ALA A 387 -0.18 5.58 -11.73
CA ALA A 387 -0.32 7.02 -11.73
C ALA A 387 0.88 7.75 -12.35
N VAL A 388 0.99 7.57 -13.67
CA VAL A 388 1.90 8.27 -14.56
C VAL A 388 1.14 9.35 -15.34
N GLU A 389 -0.15 9.15 -15.61
CA GLU A 389 -1.00 10.09 -16.34
C GLU A 389 -1.91 10.90 -15.42
N THR A 390 -2.63 11.86 -16.02
CA THR A 390 -3.49 12.80 -15.30
C THR A 390 -4.70 12.13 -14.65
N ASP A 391 -5.29 11.13 -15.30
CA ASP A 391 -6.56 10.55 -14.89
C ASP A 391 -6.43 9.73 -13.59
N GLU A 392 -5.35 8.95 -13.45
CA GLU A 392 -5.09 8.18 -12.22
C GLU A 392 -4.72 9.10 -11.05
N VAL A 393 -4.00 10.18 -11.33
CA VAL A 393 -3.65 11.19 -10.33
C VAL A 393 -4.91 11.91 -9.83
N GLU A 394 -5.86 12.22 -10.72
CA GLU A 394 -7.17 12.76 -10.34
C GLU A 394 -7.98 11.79 -9.48
N LEU A 395 -7.98 10.49 -9.82
CA LEU A 395 -8.63 9.46 -9.00
C LEU A 395 -7.99 9.35 -7.61
N LEU A 396 -6.65 9.31 -7.52
CA LEU A 396 -5.96 9.32 -6.23
C LEU A 396 -6.25 10.60 -5.42
N ALA A 397 -6.33 11.75 -6.08
CA ALA A 397 -6.70 13.02 -5.45
C ALA A 397 -8.15 13.02 -4.95
N GLN A 398 -9.06 12.36 -5.66
CA GLN A 398 -10.41 12.11 -5.18
C GLN A 398 -10.39 11.23 -3.92
N MET A 399 -9.59 10.17 -3.91
CA MET A 399 -9.47 9.24 -2.77
C MET A 399 -8.78 9.87 -1.55
N CYS A 400 -8.02 10.95 -1.70
CA CYS A 400 -7.52 11.72 -0.55
C CYS A 400 -8.64 12.41 0.25
N LYS A 401 -9.86 12.49 -0.32
CA LYS A 401 -11.06 13.02 0.34
C LYS A 401 -12.01 11.89 0.79
N ASP A 402 -11.54 10.65 0.81
CA ASP A 402 -12.33 9.50 1.23
C ASP A 402 -12.81 9.68 2.69
N PRO A 403 -14.05 9.27 3.03
CA PRO A 403 -14.54 9.33 4.40
C PRO A 403 -13.76 8.43 5.36
N ASP A 404 -13.11 7.38 4.85
CA ASP A 404 -12.24 6.51 5.64
C ASP A 404 -10.83 7.11 5.70
N ALA A 405 -10.37 7.35 6.94
CA ALA A 405 -9.08 8.00 7.18
C ALA A 405 -7.88 7.17 6.70
N ASP A 406 -7.96 5.84 6.74
CA ASP A 406 -6.88 4.97 6.27
C ASP A 406 -6.78 4.99 4.75
N VAL A 407 -7.92 4.96 4.04
CA VAL A 407 -7.98 5.12 2.58
C VAL A 407 -7.39 6.46 2.16
N ALA A 408 -7.83 7.55 2.81
CA ALA A 408 -7.34 8.91 2.52
C ALA A 408 -5.84 9.05 2.77
N ALA A 409 -5.34 8.51 3.88
CA ALA A 409 -3.92 8.55 4.23
C ALA A 409 -3.06 7.76 3.21
N ILE A 410 -3.51 6.58 2.78
CA ILE A 410 -2.77 5.78 1.79
C ILE A 410 -2.82 6.44 0.41
N ALA A 411 -3.93 7.07 0.04
CA ALA A 411 -4.04 7.84 -1.20
C ALA A 411 -3.08 9.03 -1.20
N GLN A 412 -3.00 9.76 -0.09
CA GLN A 412 -2.06 10.88 0.09
C GLN A 412 -0.61 10.39 0.01
N GLN A 413 -0.27 9.27 0.65
CA GLN A 413 1.05 8.64 0.52
C GLN A 413 1.36 8.24 -0.92
N GLY A 414 0.35 7.78 -1.67
CA GLY A 414 0.45 7.50 -3.09
C GLY A 414 0.86 8.73 -3.88
N LEU A 415 0.10 9.83 -3.75
CA LEU A 415 0.37 11.10 -4.44
C LEU A 415 1.74 11.70 -4.10
N ILE A 416 2.11 11.68 -2.82
CA ILE A 416 3.43 12.12 -2.38
C ILE A 416 4.52 11.30 -3.06
N ALA A 417 4.36 9.98 -3.12
CA ALA A 417 5.36 9.09 -3.71
C ALA A 417 5.48 9.23 -5.23
N ILE A 418 4.38 9.57 -5.92
CA ILE A 418 4.36 9.85 -7.36
C ILE A 418 5.09 11.17 -7.65
N GLY A 419 4.83 12.20 -6.84
CA GLY A 419 5.39 13.54 -7.05
C GLY A 419 4.68 14.30 -8.17
N GLY A 420 5.39 15.25 -8.77
CA GLY A 420 4.87 16.12 -9.84
C GLY A 420 3.92 17.24 -9.39
N PRO A 421 3.51 18.12 -10.31
CA PRO A 421 2.76 19.35 -9.97
C PRO A 421 1.43 19.10 -9.25
N SER A 422 0.71 18.05 -9.62
CA SER A 422 -0.58 17.71 -8.99
C SER A 422 -0.43 17.23 -7.53
N SER A 423 0.77 16.82 -7.11
CA SER A 423 1.04 16.38 -5.74
C SER A 423 1.36 17.54 -4.77
N ILE A 424 1.65 18.74 -5.30
CA ILE A 424 2.07 19.93 -4.52
C ILE A 424 1.22 20.21 -3.26
N PRO A 425 -0.12 20.23 -3.30
CA PRO A 425 -0.91 20.49 -2.09
C PRO A 425 -0.69 19.43 -1.00
N TYR A 426 -0.48 18.17 -1.40
CA TYR A 426 -0.24 17.05 -0.47
C TYR A 426 1.20 17.05 0.06
N LEU A 427 2.17 17.45 -0.77
CA LEU A 427 3.56 17.68 -0.33
C LEU A 427 3.61 18.80 0.71
N HIS A 428 2.88 19.90 0.48
CA HIS A 428 2.79 21.02 1.42
C HIS A 428 2.30 20.58 2.80
N GLU A 429 1.18 19.86 2.84
CA GLU A 429 0.59 19.36 4.07
C GLU A 429 1.52 18.37 4.80
N ALA A 430 2.15 17.44 4.07
CA ALA A 430 3.07 16.46 4.64
C ALA A 430 4.35 17.11 5.21
N VAL A 431 4.90 18.12 4.52
CA VAL A 431 6.05 18.89 5.01
C VAL A 431 5.66 19.69 6.25
N LYS A 432 4.51 20.37 6.22
CA LYS A 432 4.01 21.20 7.33
C LYS A 432 3.76 20.41 8.61
N THR A 433 3.22 19.20 8.50
CA THR A 433 2.93 18.31 9.64
C THR A 433 4.17 17.56 10.15
N SER A 434 5.26 17.54 9.40
CA SER A 434 6.52 16.88 9.78
C SER A 434 7.35 17.74 10.73
N VAL A 435 6.97 17.76 12.00
CA VAL A 435 7.64 18.61 13.01
C VAL A 435 9.05 18.10 13.37
N ASN A 436 9.45 16.86 13.04
CA ASN A 436 10.75 16.30 13.44
C ASN A 436 11.30 15.23 12.48
N GLY A 437 11.14 15.39 11.16
CA GLY A 437 11.63 14.38 10.21
C GLY A 437 10.82 13.09 10.26
N SER A 438 9.48 13.22 10.16
CA SER A 438 8.67 12.05 9.87
C SER A 438 9.11 11.47 8.52
N LYS A 439 9.16 10.14 8.39
CA LYS A 439 9.54 9.49 7.13
C LYS A 439 8.73 10.01 5.94
N LEU A 440 7.43 10.30 6.16
CA LEU A 440 6.56 10.85 5.14
C LEU A 440 6.95 12.28 4.76
N GLY A 441 7.28 13.13 5.73
CA GLY A 441 7.74 14.49 5.46
C GLY A 441 9.11 14.53 4.78
N ASP A 442 9.98 13.55 5.04
CA ASP A 442 11.27 13.42 4.35
C ASP A 442 11.07 13.01 2.89
N VAL A 443 10.24 11.99 2.64
CA VAL A 443 9.86 11.60 1.27
C VAL A 443 9.15 12.74 0.54
N ALA A 444 8.28 13.50 1.21
CA ALA A 444 7.62 14.66 0.62
C ALA A 444 8.62 15.77 0.26
N LEU A 445 9.63 16.01 1.10
CA LEU A 445 10.68 16.97 0.78
C LEU A 445 11.55 16.51 -0.39
N GLU A 446 11.97 15.24 -0.41
CA GLU A 446 12.71 14.66 -1.54
C GLU A 446 11.94 14.83 -2.85
N ARG A 447 10.63 14.54 -2.84
CA ARG A 447 9.76 14.69 -4.02
C ARG A 447 9.51 16.14 -4.40
N ALA A 448 9.44 17.05 -3.44
CA ALA A 448 9.35 18.49 -3.71
C ALA A 448 10.61 19.02 -4.40
N LEU A 449 11.80 18.52 -4.06
CA LEU A 449 13.07 18.89 -4.69
C LEU A 449 13.24 18.33 -6.11
N GLU A 450 12.38 17.39 -6.54
CA GLU A 450 12.36 16.89 -7.92
C GLU A 450 11.45 17.75 -8.84
N ILE A 451 10.71 18.71 -8.29
CA ILE A 451 9.75 19.52 -9.04
C ILE A 451 10.36 20.88 -9.39
N ASP A 452 10.57 21.13 -10.69
CA ASP A 452 11.09 22.39 -11.24
C ASP A 452 9.96 23.35 -11.66
N ALA A 453 8.95 23.52 -10.81
CA ALA A 453 7.77 24.35 -11.09
C ALA A 453 7.63 25.46 -10.03
N PRO A 454 7.31 26.71 -10.41
CA PRO A 454 7.23 27.83 -9.45
C PRO A 454 6.19 27.59 -8.34
N GLU A 455 5.17 26.78 -8.60
CA GLU A 455 4.15 26.41 -7.62
C GLU A 455 4.71 25.63 -6.41
N ILE A 456 5.93 25.08 -6.48
CA ILE A 456 6.58 24.37 -5.37
C ILE A 456 7.23 25.33 -4.35
N VAL A 457 7.48 26.59 -4.73
CA VAL A 457 8.20 27.56 -3.89
C VAL A 457 7.59 27.69 -2.48
N PRO A 458 6.26 27.82 -2.31
CA PRO A 458 5.65 27.86 -0.98
C PRO A 458 5.91 26.60 -0.13
N VAL A 459 6.04 25.43 -0.77
CA VAL A 459 6.34 24.16 -0.10
C VAL A 459 7.76 24.16 0.45
N LEU A 460 8.71 24.59 -0.36
CA LEU A 460 10.13 24.67 0.03
C LEU A 460 10.38 25.75 1.09
N ILE A 461 9.70 26.90 1.01
CA ILE A 461 9.72 27.91 2.07
C ILE A 461 9.18 27.33 3.38
N THR A 462 8.03 26.65 3.33
CA THR A 462 7.47 25.98 4.51
C THR A 462 8.44 24.92 5.06
N ALA A 463 9.14 24.18 4.19
CA ALA A 463 10.15 23.22 4.58
C ALA A 463 11.30 23.88 5.36
N LEU A 464 11.85 25.01 4.87
CA LEU A 464 12.88 25.78 5.58
C LEU A 464 12.40 26.26 6.95
N GLU A 465 11.16 26.73 7.05
CA GLU A 465 10.59 27.24 8.29
C GLU A 465 10.37 26.15 9.35
N VAL A 466 9.81 25.00 8.94
CA VAL A 466 9.54 23.87 9.83
C VAL A 466 10.85 23.16 10.21
N ARG A 467 11.85 23.14 9.31
CA ARG A 467 13.08 22.37 9.47
C ARG A 467 14.32 23.23 9.72
N LYS A 468 14.20 24.34 10.44
CA LYS A 468 15.34 25.24 10.75
C LYS A 468 16.53 24.54 11.40
N SER A 469 16.29 23.44 12.12
CA SER A 469 17.33 22.63 12.78
C SER A 469 17.73 21.36 12.01
N ALA A 470 17.34 21.24 10.73
CA ALA A 470 17.74 20.10 9.91
C ALA A 470 19.25 20.11 9.61
N PRO A 471 19.83 18.96 9.22
CA PRO A 471 21.22 18.89 8.79
C PRO A 471 21.52 19.88 7.65
N GLY A 472 22.69 20.52 7.71
CA GLY A 472 23.15 21.49 6.71
C GLY A 472 22.99 21.06 5.25
N PRO A 473 23.27 19.80 4.86
CA PRO A 473 23.06 19.33 3.49
C PRO A 473 21.61 19.42 3.00
N VAL A 474 20.63 19.19 3.88
CA VAL A 474 19.20 19.26 3.53
C VAL A 474 18.79 20.72 3.32
N LEU A 475 19.17 21.61 4.24
CA LEU A 475 18.90 23.04 4.12
C LEU A 475 19.54 23.64 2.87
N ARG A 476 20.79 23.25 2.57
CA ARG A 476 21.51 23.64 1.37
C ARG A 476 20.77 23.20 0.11
N ALA A 477 20.32 21.95 0.04
CA ALA A 477 19.58 21.44 -1.11
C ALA A 477 18.28 22.24 -1.36
N ILE A 478 17.55 22.59 -0.30
CA ILE A 478 16.35 23.42 -0.42
C ILE A 478 16.68 24.82 -0.96
N LEU A 479 17.71 25.47 -0.42
CA LEU A 479 18.13 26.81 -0.87
C LEU A 479 18.65 26.78 -2.31
N GLU A 480 19.47 25.80 -2.68
CA GLU A 480 19.95 25.65 -4.06
C GLU A 480 18.79 25.43 -5.04
N HIS A 481 17.77 24.67 -4.66
CA HIS A 481 16.58 24.45 -5.49
C HIS A 481 15.73 25.73 -5.63
N LEU A 482 15.52 26.46 -4.53
CA LEU A 482 14.83 27.75 -4.55
C LEU A 482 15.55 28.76 -5.46
N TYR A 483 16.88 28.81 -5.39
CA TYR A 483 17.70 29.64 -6.28
C TYR A 483 17.54 29.25 -7.76
N GLN A 484 17.51 27.95 -8.06
CA GLN A 484 17.31 27.45 -9.43
C GLN A 484 15.94 27.84 -10.00
N ILE A 485 14.89 27.83 -9.18
CA ILE A 485 13.55 28.28 -9.59
C ILE A 485 13.56 29.79 -9.87
N GLY A 486 14.32 30.58 -9.10
CA GLY A 486 14.51 32.01 -9.34
C GLY A 486 13.31 32.88 -8.93
N ASP A 487 12.45 32.40 -8.03
CA ASP A 487 11.28 33.16 -7.56
C ASP A 487 11.71 34.17 -6.46
N PRO A 488 11.47 35.48 -6.62
CA PRO A 488 11.89 36.50 -5.65
C PRO A 488 11.20 36.38 -4.28
N SER A 489 10.08 35.65 -4.18
CA SER A 489 9.41 35.41 -2.89
C SER A 489 10.25 34.62 -1.89
N CYS A 490 11.29 33.90 -2.35
CA CYS A 490 12.18 33.14 -1.47
C CYS A 490 13.22 34.00 -0.72
N VAL A 491 13.42 35.27 -1.11
CA VAL A 491 14.44 36.17 -0.52
C VAL A 491 14.22 36.36 0.99
N GLU A 492 12.99 36.66 1.42
CA GLU A 492 12.69 36.85 2.85
C GLU A 492 12.88 35.56 3.66
N ALA A 493 12.56 34.40 3.06
CA ALA A 493 12.73 33.10 3.70
C ALA A 493 14.20 32.67 3.80
N ALA A 494 15.05 33.12 2.87
CA ALA A 494 16.48 32.80 2.84
C ALA A 494 17.31 33.66 3.81
N LYS A 495 16.91 34.92 4.08
CA LYS A 495 17.65 35.86 4.95
C LYS A 495 18.13 35.27 6.29
N PRO A 496 17.30 34.55 7.08
CA PRO A 496 17.75 33.97 8.35
C PRO A 496 18.95 33.02 8.21
N PHE A 497 19.11 32.38 7.05
CA PHE A 497 20.15 31.38 6.79
C PHE A 497 21.49 31.99 6.34
N THR A 498 21.56 33.30 6.07
CA THR A 498 22.83 34.03 5.80
C THR A 498 23.77 34.09 7.02
N SER A 499 23.25 33.78 8.21
CA SER A 499 24.03 33.71 9.45
C SER A 499 24.18 32.28 9.98
N HIS A 500 23.88 31.28 9.15
CA HIS A 500 23.93 29.87 9.55
C HIS A 500 25.37 29.36 9.77
N ASP A 501 25.57 28.49 10.77
CA ASP A 501 26.89 27.99 11.16
C ASP A 501 27.58 27.18 10.05
N ASP A 502 26.80 26.45 9.25
CA ASP A 502 27.29 25.74 8.06
C ASP A 502 27.56 26.74 6.92
N ALA A 503 28.83 26.87 6.55
CA ALA A 503 29.29 27.77 5.49
C ALA A 503 28.60 27.52 4.14
N SER A 504 28.25 26.27 3.82
CA SER A 504 27.60 25.94 2.54
C SER A 504 26.14 26.44 2.51
N VAL A 505 25.44 26.36 3.64
CA VAL A 505 24.06 26.86 3.78
C VAL A 505 24.05 28.38 3.68
N ARG A 506 24.99 29.03 4.38
CA ARG A 506 25.15 30.48 4.32
C ARG A 506 25.45 30.97 2.90
N GLU A 507 26.39 30.35 2.19
CA GLU A 507 26.72 30.71 0.81
C GLU A 507 25.50 30.58 -0.13
N ALA A 508 24.74 29.49 0.00
CA ALA A 508 23.52 29.30 -0.80
C ALA A 508 22.45 30.36 -0.51
N ALA A 509 22.26 30.73 0.77
CA ALA A 509 21.32 31.78 1.16
C ALA A 509 21.76 33.17 0.68
N GLU A 510 23.06 33.50 0.78
CA GLU A 510 23.61 34.77 0.31
C GLU A 510 23.43 34.94 -1.21
N LYS A 511 23.60 33.88 -2.00
CA LYS A 511 23.33 33.90 -3.45
C LYS A 511 21.89 34.29 -3.77
N ILE A 512 20.91 33.68 -3.08
CA ILE A 512 19.49 34.03 -3.24
C ILE A 512 19.26 35.51 -2.95
N VAL A 513 19.80 36.00 -1.83
CA VAL A 513 19.57 37.40 -1.40
C VAL A 513 20.26 38.40 -2.33
N ALA A 514 21.45 38.08 -2.86
CA ALA A 514 22.21 38.97 -3.73
C ALA A 514 21.67 39.02 -5.17
N ASP A 515 21.20 37.89 -5.70
CA ASP A 515 20.83 37.77 -7.11
C ASP A 515 19.33 37.98 -7.36
N LEU A 516 18.46 37.68 -6.36
CA LEU A 516 16.99 37.79 -6.49
C LEU A 516 16.36 38.93 -5.67
N GLY A 517 17.11 39.56 -4.76
CA GLY A 517 16.67 40.68 -3.89
C GLY A 517 17.15 42.03 -4.40
#